data_AF-B2VCW9-F1
#
_entry.id   AF-B2VCW9-F1
#
_cell.length_a   1.000
_cell.length_b   1.000
_cell.length_c   1.000
_cell.angle_alpha   90.00
_cell.angle_beta   90.00
_cell.angle_gamma   90.00
#
_symmetry.space_group_name_H-M   'P 1'
#
loop_
_entity.id
_entity.type
_entity.pdbx_description
1 polymer ?
#
loop_
_entity_poly.entity_id
_entity_poly.type
_entity_poly.pdbx_seq_one_letter_code
_entity_poly.pdbx_strand_id
1 'polypeptide(L)' 'MAVRITMNITVWMALGLVLVLEGLGPMLSPRLWRRMIISMARMPDGLLRRVGGGLVVAGAVIYSMLSRGHAG' A
#
# COMPACT_ATOMS: atom_id res chain seq x y z
N MET A 1 -16.59 -11.70 -23.04
CA MET A 1 -17.31 -11.78 -21.74
C MET A 1 -16.45 -12.40 -20.63
N ALA A 2 -15.72 -13.50 -20.88
CA ALA A 2 -14.85 -14.15 -19.90
C ALA A 2 -13.73 -13.26 -19.30
N VAL A 3 -13.01 -12.49 -20.13
CA VAL A 3 -11.91 -11.60 -19.66
C VAL A 3 -12.39 -10.53 -18.66
N ARG A 4 -13.59 -9.98 -18.86
CA ARG A 4 -14.16 -8.95 -17.98
C ARG A 4 -14.61 -9.52 -16.63
N ILE A 5 -14.99 -10.80 -16.59
CA ILE A 5 -15.31 -11.51 -15.35
C ILE A 5 -14.03 -11.74 -14.55
N THR A 6 -12.95 -12.25 -15.19
CA THR A 6 -11.65 -12.50 -14.55
C THR A 6 -11.06 -11.26 -13.87
N MET A 7 -11.09 -10.10 -14.53
CA MET A 7 -10.57 -8.86 -13.91
C MET A 7 -11.34 -8.45 -12.66
N ASN A 8 -12.65 -8.68 -12.60
CA ASN A 8 -13.46 -8.35 -11.43
C ASN A 8 -13.05 -9.24 -10.24
N ILE A 9 -12.91 -10.56 -10.45
CA ILE A 9 -12.45 -11.50 -9.42
C ILE A 9 -11.05 -11.17 -8.92
N THR A 10 -10.12 -10.79 -9.81
CA THR A 10 -8.75 -10.41 -9.42
C THR A 10 -8.73 -9.17 -8.54
N VAL A 11 -9.56 -8.16 -8.83
CA VAL A 11 -9.68 -6.96 -8.00
C VAL A 11 -10.22 -7.31 -6.62
N TRP A 12 -11.28 -8.12 -6.54
CA TRP A 12 -11.83 -8.58 -5.26
C TRP A 12 -10.86 -9.46 -4.47
N MET A 13 -10.09 -10.33 -5.13
CA MET A 13 -9.03 -11.11 -4.49
C MET A 13 -7.88 -10.24 -3.98
N ALA A 14 -7.42 -9.26 -4.77
CA ALA A 14 -6.39 -8.33 -4.36
C ALA A 14 -6.84 -7.49 -3.15
N LEU A 15 -8.09 -7.01 -3.16
CA LEU A 15 -8.72 -6.34 -2.02
C LEU A 15 -8.78 -7.26 -0.79
N GLY A 16 -9.19 -8.52 -0.97
CA GLY A 16 -9.21 -9.52 0.10
C GLY A 16 -7.83 -9.75 0.71
N LEU A 17 -6.79 -9.88 -0.11
CA LEU A 17 -5.41 -10.03 0.34
C LEU A 17 -4.89 -8.79 1.08
N VAL A 18 -5.19 -7.59 0.57
CA VAL A 18 -4.84 -6.33 1.24
C VAL A 18 -5.52 -6.25 2.61
N LEU A 19 -6.80 -6.60 2.72
CA LEU A 19 -7.53 -6.64 3.99
C LEU A 19 -6.97 -7.69 4.96
N VAL A 20 -6.62 -8.87 4.46
CA VAL A 20 -5.99 -9.92 5.29
C VAL A 20 -4.64 -9.43 5.81
N LEU A 21 -3.81 -8.80 4.98
CA LEU A 21 -2.51 -8.26 5.40
C LEU A 21 -2.66 -7.08 6.38
N GLU A 22 -3.57 -6.14 6.10
CA GLU A 22 -3.89 -5.02 7.00
C GLU A 22 -4.46 -5.49 8.34
N GLY A 23 -5.29 -6.53 8.34
CA GLY A 23 -5.86 -7.13 9.57
C GLY A 23 -4.88 -8.04 10.32
N LEU A 24 -3.94 -8.67 9.61
CA LEU A 24 -2.91 -9.53 10.21
C LEU A 24 -1.96 -8.73 11.11
N GLY A 25 -1.58 -7.51 10.73
CA GLY A 25 -0.73 -6.63 11.56
C GLY A 25 -1.22 -6.47 13.02
N PRO A 26 -2.45 -5.98 13.24
CA PRO A 26 -3.03 -5.86 14.57
C PRO A 26 -3.38 -7.20 15.21
N MET A 27 -3.71 -8.25 14.44
CA MET A 27 -4.11 -9.55 14.98
C MET A 27 -2.92 -10.40 15.45
N LEU A 28 -1.78 -10.35 14.74
CA LEU A 28 -0.58 -11.11 15.09
C LEU A 28 0.18 -10.49 16.27
N SER A 29 0.23 -9.16 16.34
CA SER A 29 1.01 -8.45 17.37
C SER A 29 0.48 -7.02 17.61
N PRO A 30 -0.65 -6.87 18.32
CA PRO A 30 -1.27 -5.56 18.54
C PRO A 30 -0.36 -4.58 19.28
N ARG A 31 0.54 -5.07 20.14
CA ARG A 31 1.51 -4.25 20.88
C ARG A 31 2.60 -3.69 19.98
N LEU A 32 3.13 -4.50 19.06
CA LEU A 32 4.16 -4.06 18.11
C LEU A 32 3.59 -3.07 17.11
N TRP A 33 2.42 -3.40 16.54
CA TRP A 33 1.70 -2.54 15.62
C TRP A 33 1.39 -1.16 16.23
N ARG A 34 0.86 -1.13 17.46
CA ARG A 34 0.58 0.11 18.17
C ARG A 34 1.85 0.92 18.46
N ARG A 35 2.97 0.26 18.82
CA ARG A 35 4.26 0.95 19.01
C ARG A 35 4.79 1.55 17.71
N MET A 36 4.64 0.86 16.58
CA MET A 36 5.03 1.37 15.27
C MET A 36 4.21 2.61 14.88
N ILE A 37 2.87 2.52 14.98
CA ILE A 37 1.98 3.66 14.68
C ILE A 37 2.29 4.86 15.58
N ILE A 38 2.46 4.65 16.89
CA ILE A 38 2.76 5.73 17.83
C ILE A 38 4.14 6.34 17.53
N SER A 39 5.13 5.54 17.12
CA SER A 39 6.45 6.06 16.75
C SER A 39 6.37 6.92 15.49
N MET A 40 5.55 6.53 14.52
CA MET A 40 5.26 7.34 13.32
C MET A 40 4.46 8.60 13.66
N ALA A 41 3.49 8.51 14.57
CA ALA A 41 2.67 9.65 15.01
C ALA A 41 3.44 10.64 15.90
N ARG A 42 4.51 10.20 16.57
CA ARG A 42 5.42 11.07 17.34
C ARG A 42 6.51 11.70 16.47
N MET A 43 6.66 11.28 15.22
CA MET A 43 7.62 11.90 14.31
C MET A 43 7.16 13.32 13.99
N PRO A 44 8.06 14.31 14.00
CA PRO A 44 7.70 15.69 13.65
C PRO A 44 7.11 15.76 12.24
N ASP A 45 6.08 16.57 12.05
CA ASP A 45 5.28 16.65 10.82
C ASP A 45 6.13 16.85 9.56
N GLY A 46 7.26 17.55 9.66
CA GLY A 46 8.21 17.73 8.57
C GLY A 46 8.85 16.43 8.09
N LEU A 47 9.15 15.49 9.00
CA LEU A 47 9.69 14.19 8.65
C LEU A 47 8.58 13.28 8.11
N LEU A 48 7.39 13.33 8.71
CA LEU A 48 6.23 12.57 8.24
C LEU A 48 5.85 12.96 6.80
N ARG A 49 5.89 14.26 6.48
CA ARG A 49 5.69 14.78 5.11
C ARG A 49 6.80 14.38 4.15
N ARG A 50 8.05 14.26 4.60
CA ARG A 50 9.17 13.78 3.77
C ARG A 50 9.07 12.30 3.47
N VAL A 51 8.71 11.48 4.45
CA VAL A 51 8.49 10.04 4.28
C VAL A 51 7.27 9.80 3.39
N GLY A 52 6.15 10.44 3.68
CA GLY A 52 4.94 10.38 2.85
C GLY A 52 5.18 10.91 1.44
N GLY A 53 5.86 12.05 1.30
CA GLY A 53 6.23 12.63 0.01
C GLY A 53 7.19 11.73 -0.78
N GLY A 54 8.17 11.12 -0.12
CA GLY A 54 9.08 10.14 -0.72
C GLY A 54 8.34 8.90 -1.22
N LEU A 55 7.34 8.43 -0.46
CA LEU A 55 6.47 7.32 -0.87
C LEU A 55 5.63 7.68 -2.11
N VAL A 56 5.08 8.89 -2.15
CA VAL A 56 4.34 9.42 -3.31
C VAL A 56 5.25 9.50 -4.53
N VAL A 57 6.46 10.03 -4.38
CA VAL A 57 7.43 10.14 -5.47
C VAL A 57 7.87 8.75 -5.95
N ALA A 58 8.22 7.84 -5.05
CA ALA A 58 8.60 6.48 -5.40
C ALA A 58 7.45 5.74 -6.13
N GLY A 59 6.23 5.85 -5.62
CA GLY A 59 5.03 5.29 -6.26
C GLY A 59 4.78 5.88 -7.64
N ALA A 60 4.91 7.20 -7.80
CA ALA A 60 4.77 7.88 -9.08
C ALA A 60 5.83 7.44 -10.10
N VAL A 61 7.08 7.24 -9.65
CA VAL A 61 8.18 6.73 -10.49
C VAL A 61 7.89 5.30 -10.94
N ILE A 62 7.48 4.41 -10.03
CA ILE A 62 7.13 3.02 -10.37
C ILE A 62 5.95 2.99 -11.34
N TYR A 63 4.90 3.78 -11.08
CA TYR A 63 3.74 3.89 -11.96
C TYR A 63 4.13 4.41 -13.35
N SER A 64 4.98 5.44 -13.41
CA SER A 64 5.47 6.00 -14.67
C SER A 64 6.31 4.99 -15.45
N MET A 65 7.21 4.25 -14.77
CA MET A 65 8.01 3.18 -15.36
C MET A 65 7.15 2.04 -15.90
N LEU A 66 6.19 1.56 -15.12
CA LEU A 66 5.32 0.45 -15.50
C LEU A 66 4.33 0.83 -16.61
N SER A 67 3.85 2.08 -16.63
CA SER A 67 3.00 2.60 -17.71
C SER A 67 3.78 2.76 -19.01
N ARG A 68 5.07 3.14 -18.95
CA ARG A 68 5.94 3.21 -20.13
C ARG A 68 6.29 1.82 -20.68
N GLY A 69 6.36 0.80 -19.83
CA GLY A 69 6.61 -0.59 -20.25
C GLY A 69 5.46 -1.27 -21.00
N HIS A 70 4.23 -0.74 -20.94
CA HIS A 70 3.07 -1.26 -21.69
C HIS A 70 2.77 -0.47 -22.97
N ALA A 71 3.56 0.56 -23.27
CA ALA A 71 3.41 1.42 -24.44
C ALA A 71 4.51 1.21 -25.51
N GLY A 72 5.28 0.13 -25.41
CA GLY A 72 6.32 -0.26 -26.37
C GLY A 72 6.04 -1.61 -26.99
#